data_AF-A0A1G9EKJ2-F1
#
_entry.id   AF-A0A1G9EKJ2-F1
#
_cell.length_a   1.000
_cell.length_b   1.000
_cell.length_c   1.000
_cell.angle_alpha   90.00
_cell.angle_beta   90.00
_cell.angle_gamma   90.00
#
_symmetry.space_group_name_H-M   'P 1'
#
loop_
_entity.id
_entity.type
_entity.pdbx_description
1 polymer ?
#
loop_
_entity_poly.entity_id
_entity_poly.type
_entity_poly.pdbx_seq_one_letter_code
_entity_poly.pdbx_strand_id
1 'polypeptide(L)'
;MMNMKAHQQENWCKRDKGQAGQGAFVPAMAIAALVMALSSSTAFAQQVESPDMQHQHSIFSSYRAASMISGNALSNVSGAININIAAGDSNLQSNSGAIAVGKHAVAENIVVQRVISNSSLSPDKATATISGNALNNASGWVSVNQAAGIQNAQSNTLSVALGIRGSTLTNDNMSQVVSGQQEPTGDQESSSTSQRQVGIEGQALSGSRGVVQVNQSAGRGNATSNNVGMRMSLD
;
A
#
# COMPACT_ATOMS: atom_id res chain seq x y z
N MET A 1 7.59 60.11 46.80
CA MET A 1 9.01 60.49 47.01
C MET A 1 9.84 59.87 45.89
N MET A 2 10.57 60.72 45.16
CA MET A 2 11.40 60.44 43.98
C MET A 2 12.65 59.59 44.28
N ASN A 3 13.07 58.77 43.32
CA ASN A 3 14.40 58.86 42.67
C ASN A 3 14.47 57.83 41.51
N MET A 4 14.52 58.29 40.26
CA MET A 4 15.71 58.59 39.44
C MET A 4 16.54 57.35 39.03
N LYS A 5 16.52 57.02 37.74
CA LYS A 5 17.66 57.24 36.82
C LYS A 5 17.24 57.11 35.35
N ALA A 6 17.68 58.07 34.56
CA ALA A 6 17.51 58.24 33.12
C ALA A 6 18.90 58.43 32.46
N HIS A 7 18.89 58.53 31.12
CA HIS A 7 19.93 58.88 30.13
C HIS A 7 20.56 57.69 29.39
N GLN A 8 20.32 57.42 28.08
CA GLN A 8 20.30 58.23 26.83
C GLN A 8 21.68 58.80 26.44
N GLN A 9 22.29 58.31 25.33
CA GLN A 9 22.63 59.01 24.05
C GLN A 9 23.65 60.17 24.21
N GLU A 10 24.67 60.43 23.37
CA GLU A 10 24.96 60.18 21.95
C GLU A 10 26.39 60.70 21.61
N ASN A 11 27.00 60.13 20.55
CA ASN A 11 27.89 60.73 19.53
C ASN A 11 29.21 61.46 19.87
N TRP A 12 30.25 61.27 19.03
CA TRP A 12 30.95 62.31 18.22
C TRP A 12 32.20 61.76 17.48
N CYS A 13 32.02 61.59 16.16
CA CYS A 13 32.90 61.91 15.01
C CYS A 13 34.44 62.03 15.16
N LYS A 14 35.20 61.25 14.35
CA LYS A 14 36.36 61.77 13.58
C LYS A 14 36.42 61.18 12.16
N ARG A 15 36.65 62.08 11.21
CA ARG A 15 36.79 61.92 9.75
C ARG A 15 38.24 61.60 9.39
N ASP A 16 38.43 60.81 8.32
CA ASP A 16 39.55 60.98 7.39
C ASP A 16 39.08 60.84 5.94
N LYS A 17 39.72 61.60 5.04
CA LYS A 17 39.26 61.97 3.69
C LYS A 17 40.00 61.22 2.56
N GLY A 18 39.29 61.07 1.43
CA GLY A 18 39.83 61.01 0.06
C GLY A 18 39.79 59.61 -0.58
N GLN A 19 39.38 59.36 -1.82
CA GLN A 19 38.98 60.18 -2.97
C GLN A 19 38.02 59.31 -3.83
N ALA A 20 36.82 59.78 -4.17
CA ALA A 20 36.42 60.37 -5.45
C ALA A 20 36.32 59.39 -6.65
N GLY A 21 35.09 59.18 -7.13
CA GLY A 21 34.82 58.56 -8.42
C GLY A 21 33.39 58.06 -8.63
N GLN A 22 32.42 58.99 -8.78
CA GLN A 22 31.17 58.94 -9.60
C GLN A 22 30.25 57.69 -9.48
N GLY A 23 28.94 57.71 -9.22
CA GLY A 23 27.91 58.72 -9.01
C GLY A 23 26.55 58.00 -8.85
N ALA A 24 25.77 58.43 -7.86
CA ALA A 24 24.29 58.50 -7.76
C ALA A 24 23.32 57.37 -8.25
N PHE A 25 22.50 56.90 -7.27
CA PHE A 25 21.04 56.60 -7.28
C PHE A 25 20.44 55.22 -7.75
N VAL A 26 20.33 54.26 -6.79
CA VAL A 26 19.17 53.48 -6.22
C VAL A 26 17.81 53.38 -6.99
N PRO A 27 16.92 52.35 -6.85
CA PRO A 27 17.01 50.87 -6.63
C PRO A 27 16.08 50.03 -7.56
N ALA A 28 16.13 48.68 -7.49
CA ALA A 28 14.97 47.78 -7.27
C ALA A 28 15.19 46.34 -7.81
N MET A 29 14.82 45.37 -6.96
CA MET A 29 14.51 43.94 -7.21
C MET A 29 14.71 43.34 -8.61
N ALA A 30 15.60 42.35 -8.71
CA ALA A 30 15.30 41.05 -9.34
C ALA A 30 16.39 40.03 -8.95
N ILE A 31 16.00 39.02 -8.15
CA ILE A 31 16.86 37.87 -7.86
C ILE A 31 16.85 37.00 -9.13
N ALA A 32 17.95 37.05 -9.89
CA ALA A 32 18.15 36.24 -11.08
C ALA A 32 18.55 34.81 -10.69
N ALA A 33 17.90 33.87 -11.39
CA ALA A 33 18.02 32.43 -11.25
C ALA A 33 19.42 31.89 -11.59
N LEU A 34 19.86 30.87 -10.86
CA LEU A 34 20.91 29.95 -11.29
C LEU A 34 20.27 28.57 -11.48
N VAL A 35 19.80 28.31 -12.70
CA VAL A 35 19.34 26.98 -13.14
C VAL A 35 20.58 26.19 -13.55
N MET A 36 20.87 25.10 -12.85
CA MET A 36 21.89 24.14 -13.25
C MET A 36 21.46 23.43 -14.55
N ALA A 37 22.36 23.46 -15.54
CA ALA A 37 22.18 22.86 -16.84
C ALA A 37 22.07 21.32 -16.75
N LEU A 38 20.92 20.77 -17.16
CA LEU A 38 20.85 19.40 -17.65
C LEU A 38 21.02 19.41 -19.16
N SER A 39 22.04 18.71 -19.63
CA SER A 39 22.27 18.39 -21.04
C SER A 39 21.05 17.65 -21.60
N SER A 40 20.32 18.32 -22.49
CA SER A 40 19.24 17.69 -23.27
C SER A 40 19.85 17.01 -24.48
N SER A 41 19.87 15.69 -24.50
CA SER A 41 20.16 14.93 -25.71
C SER A 41 19.03 15.18 -26.72
N THR A 42 19.29 15.91 -27.79
CA THR A 42 18.36 16.01 -28.92
C THR A 42 18.59 14.83 -29.86
N ALA A 43 17.64 13.90 -29.90
CA ALA A 43 17.57 12.89 -30.95
C ALA A 43 16.68 13.43 -32.07
N PHE A 44 17.25 13.70 -33.25
CA PHE A 44 16.46 13.90 -34.46
C PHE A 44 15.99 12.52 -34.95
N ALA A 45 14.74 12.16 -34.68
CA ALA A 45 14.09 11.03 -35.34
C ALA A 45 13.50 11.54 -36.66
N GLN A 46 14.11 11.15 -37.78
CA GLN A 46 13.57 11.41 -39.11
C GLN A 46 12.38 10.47 -39.36
N GLN A 47 11.16 10.99 -39.39
CA GLN A 47 9.99 10.21 -39.79
C GLN A 47 10.01 10.02 -41.31
N VAL A 48 10.13 8.77 -41.75
CA VAL A 48 9.82 8.36 -43.12
C VAL A 48 8.34 7.96 -43.11
N GLU A 49 7.48 8.80 -43.70
CA GLU A 49 6.09 8.42 -44.00
C GLU A 49 6.08 7.48 -45.22
N SER A 50 5.66 6.23 -45.02
CA SER A 50 5.26 5.34 -46.10
C SER A 50 3.72 5.24 -46.13
N PRO A 51 3.06 5.40 -47.29
CA PRO A 51 1.61 5.44 -47.39
C PRO A 51 0.97 4.04 -47.27
N ASP A 52 -0.15 4.03 -46.55
CA ASP A 52 -1.25 3.05 -46.52
C ASP A 52 -0.99 1.58 -46.89
N MET A 53 -0.90 0.74 -45.86
CA MET A 53 -1.43 -0.62 -45.90
C MET A 53 -2.29 -0.83 -44.66
N GLN A 54 -3.59 -0.60 -44.82
CA GLN A 54 -4.63 -0.95 -43.85
C GLN A 54 -4.70 -2.48 -43.69
N HIS A 55 -3.86 -3.01 -42.82
CA HIS A 55 -4.16 -4.24 -42.09
C HIS A 55 -4.05 -3.92 -40.61
N GLN A 56 -5.15 -3.37 -40.08
CA GLN A 56 -5.45 -3.39 -38.66
C GLN A 56 -5.57 -4.86 -38.23
N HIS A 57 -4.45 -5.54 -38.05
CA HIS A 57 -4.40 -6.73 -37.23
C HIS A 57 -4.45 -6.24 -35.79
N SER A 58 -5.62 -5.79 -35.36
CA SER A 58 -5.92 -5.63 -33.94
C SER A 58 -5.80 -7.01 -33.34
N ILE A 59 -4.63 -7.35 -32.81
CA ILE A 59 -4.50 -8.47 -31.88
C ILE A 59 -5.33 -8.05 -30.66
N PHE A 60 -6.63 -8.37 -30.70
CA PHE A 60 -7.45 -8.43 -29.50
C PHE A 60 -6.94 -9.64 -28.70
N SER A 61 -5.77 -9.49 -28.09
CA SER A 61 -5.29 -10.44 -27.11
C SER A 61 -6.16 -10.24 -25.89
N SER A 62 -7.17 -11.11 -25.72
CA SER A 62 -7.97 -11.09 -24.51
C SER A 62 -7.04 -11.16 -23.31
N TYR A 63 -7.07 -10.15 -22.43
CA TYR A 63 -6.20 -10.08 -21.26
C TYR A 63 -6.90 -10.72 -20.08
N ARG A 64 -6.32 -11.80 -19.56
CA ARG A 64 -6.83 -12.50 -18.39
C ARG A 64 -5.84 -12.39 -17.25
N ALA A 65 -6.30 -11.97 -16.08
CA ALA A 65 -5.57 -12.01 -14.83
C ALA A 65 -6.17 -13.12 -13.96
N ALA A 66 -5.37 -14.10 -13.57
CA ALA A 66 -5.80 -15.20 -12.71
C ALA A 66 -4.79 -15.45 -11.60
N SER A 67 -5.22 -15.37 -10.34
CA SER A 67 -4.43 -15.80 -9.18
C SER A 67 -5.12 -16.98 -8.51
N MET A 68 -4.34 -17.99 -8.12
CA MET A 68 -4.85 -19.22 -7.54
C MET A 68 -3.96 -19.71 -6.40
N ILE A 69 -4.57 -20.14 -5.30
CA ILE A 69 -3.94 -20.92 -4.23
C ILE A 69 -4.69 -22.25 -4.17
N SER A 70 -4.06 -23.38 -4.49
CA SER A 70 -4.77 -24.64 -4.70
C SER A 70 -4.02 -25.88 -4.23
N GLY A 71 -4.65 -27.04 -4.38
CA GLY A 71 -4.06 -28.34 -4.04
C GLY A 71 -3.85 -28.46 -2.53
N ASN A 72 -2.64 -28.80 -2.10
CA ASN A 72 -2.27 -28.89 -0.68
C ASN A 72 -1.37 -27.72 -0.24
N ALA A 73 -1.37 -26.61 -0.98
CA ALA A 73 -0.52 -25.46 -0.72
C ALA A 73 -0.74 -24.95 0.71
N LEU A 74 0.33 -24.94 1.52
CA LEU A 74 0.29 -24.48 2.91
C LEU A 74 -0.74 -25.22 3.78
N SER A 75 -1.06 -26.48 3.46
CA SER A 75 -1.82 -27.35 4.34
C SER A 75 -0.98 -27.79 5.55
N ASN A 76 -1.60 -27.93 6.71
CA ASN A 76 -1.00 -28.41 7.97
C ASN A 76 0.22 -27.61 8.45
N VAL A 77 0.34 -26.33 8.06
CA VAL A 77 1.42 -25.44 8.48
C VAL A 77 1.09 -24.74 9.81
N SER A 78 2.11 -24.31 10.55
CA SER A 78 1.95 -23.55 11.79
C SER A 78 2.87 -22.34 11.84
N GLY A 79 2.39 -21.21 12.37
CA GLY A 79 3.18 -20.00 12.58
C GLY A 79 2.52 -18.75 12.00
N ALA A 80 3.33 -17.79 11.55
CA ALA A 80 2.86 -16.62 10.81
C ALA A 80 2.97 -16.88 9.30
N ILE A 81 1.84 -17.15 8.66
CA ILE A 81 1.71 -17.44 7.24
C ILE A 81 1.17 -16.19 6.53
N ASN A 82 2.03 -15.52 5.76
CA ASN A 82 1.68 -14.30 5.03
C ASN A 82 1.79 -14.54 3.53
N ILE A 83 0.68 -14.39 2.81
CA ILE A 83 0.58 -14.63 1.37
C ILE A 83 0.11 -13.36 0.68
N ASN A 84 0.91 -12.89 -0.28
CA ASN A 84 0.51 -11.88 -1.25
C ASN A 84 0.61 -12.54 -2.63
N ILE A 85 -0.52 -12.73 -3.29
CA ILE A 85 -0.57 -13.25 -4.66
C ILE A 85 -1.37 -12.29 -5.53
N ALA A 86 -0.80 -11.91 -6.67
CA ALA A 86 -1.42 -10.99 -7.59
C ALA A 86 -1.20 -11.46 -9.02
N ALA A 87 -2.22 -11.27 -9.86
CA ALA A 87 -2.09 -11.33 -11.30
C ALA A 87 -2.57 -10.00 -11.89
N GLY A 88 -1.82 -9.49 -12.87
CA GLY A 88 -2.06 -8.20 -13.52
C GLY A 88 -1.25 -7.04 -12.93
N ASP A 89 -1.60 -5.81 -13.28
CA ASP A 89 -0.69 -4.66 -13.15
C ASP A 89 -0.95 -3.77 -11.93
N SER A 90 0.12 -3.28 -11.31
CA SER A 90 0.05 -2.25 -10.25
C SER A 90 -0.81 -2.63 -9.04
N ASN A 91 -1.00 -3.92 -8.74
CA ASN A 91 -1.59 -4.34 -7.47
C ASN A 91 -0.61 -4.04 -6.32
N LEU A 92 -1.10 -3.45 -5.24
CA LEU A 92 -0.34 -3.06 -4.07
C LEU A 92 -0.85 -3.86 -2.86
N GLN A 93 -0.05 -4.80 -2.37
CA GLN A 93 -0.44 -5.71 -1.29
C GLN A 93 0.51 -5.58 -0.10
N SER A 94 -0.02 -5.56 1.12
CA SER A 94 0.75 -5.48 2.35
C SER A 94 0.17 -6.43 3.39
N ASN A 95 0.99 -7.34 3.90
CA ASN A 95 0.69 -8.08 5.12
C ASN A 95 1.69 -7.60 6.15
N SER A 96 1.22 -6.97 7.22
CA SER A 96 2.08 -6.43 8.26
C SER A 96 1.66 -6.96 9.62
N GLY A 97 2.62 -7.34 10.45
CA GLY A 97 2.38 -7.98 11.73
C GLY A 97 3.19 -7.34 12.84
N ALA A 98 2.58 -7.09 13.97
CA ALA A 98 3.24 -6.83 15.23
C ALA A 98 2.71 -7.81 16.27
N ILE A 99 3.58 -8.36 17.10
CA ILE A 99 3.26 -9.21 18.24
C ILE A 99 4.28 -8.83 19.33
N ALA A 100 3.87 -8.55 20.55
CA ALA A 100 4.75 -8.17 21.65
C ALA A 100 4.36 -8.94 22.91
N VAL A 101 5.35 -9.36 23.71
CA VAL A 101 5.19 -10.21 24.88
C VAL A 101 6.31 -9.90 25.89
N GLY A 102 6.00 -9.42 27.09
CA GLY A 102 6.96 -8.95 28.10
C GLY A 102 6.33 -7.87 29.00
N LYS A 103 6.93 -7.55 30.16
CA LYS A 103 6.35 -6.62 31.16
C LYS A 103 5.97 -5.24 30.60
N HIS A 104 6.75 -4.73 29.64
CA HIS A 104 6.49 -3.46 28.96
C HIS A 104 6.40 -3.69 27.45
N ALA A 105 5.43 -4.50 27.03
CA ALA A 105 5.22 -4.83 25.62
C ALA A 105 4.43 -3.73 24.89
N VAL A 106 5.00 -3.25 23.78
CA VAL A 106 4.34 -2.34 22.84
C VAL A 106 4.41 -2.96 21.45
N ALA A 107 3.27 -3.02 20.76
CA ALA A 107 3.18 -3.42 19.36
C ALA A 107 2.43 -2.36 18.58
N GLU A 108 3.17 -1.72 17.67
CA GLU A 108 2.64 -0.74 16.72
C GLU A 108 2.82 -1.27 15.31
N ASN A 109 1.81 -1.02 14.48
CA ASN A 109 1.82 -1.41 13.09
C ASN A 109 1.13 -0.32 12.28
N ILE A 110 1.89 0.30 11.39
CA ILE A 110 1.42 1.39 10.53
C ILE A 110 1.71 0.96 9.10
N VAL A 111 0.66 0.84 8.30
CA VAL A 111 0.77 0.55 6.86
C VAL A 111 0.22 1.74 6.09
N VAL A 112 1.04 2.29 5.19
CA VAL A 112 0.64 3.35 4.26
C VAL A 112 0.78 2.81 2.85
N GLN A 113 -0.33 2.77 2.12
CA GLN A 113 -0.38 2.35 0.72
C GLN A 113 -0.85 3.52 -0.14
N ARG A 114 -0.10 3.79 -1.22
CA ARG A 114 -0.44 4.81 -2.22
C ARG A 114 -0.47 4.14 -3.58
N VAL A 115 -1.65 4.06 -4.17
CA VAL A 115 -1.81 3.64 -5.57
C VAL A 115 -1.81 4.89 -6.44
N ILE A 116 -0.89 4.95 -7.40
CA ILE A 116 -0.90 5.95 -8.44
C ILE A 116 -1.56 5.31 -9.66
N SER A 117 -2.77 5.76 -9.98
CA SER A 117 -3.52 5.24 -11.11
C SER A 117 -2.86 5.67 -12.41
N ASN A 118 -2.52 4.69 -13.25
CA ASN A 118 -2.15 4.91 -14.63
C ASN A 118 -3.24 4.39 -15.57
N SER A 119 -3.20 4.79 -16.83
CA SER A 119 -4.07 4.27 -17.87
C SER A 119 -3.56 2.89 -18.31
N SER A 120 -3.67 1.86 -17.44
CA SER A 120 -3.42 0.48 -17.84
C SER A 120 -4.68 -0.17 -18.41
N LEU A 121 -4.47 -1.09 -19.35
CA LEU A 121 -5.51 -1.96 -19.89
C LEU A 121 -6.08 -2.82 -18.76
N SER A 122 -7.40 -2.88 -18.66
CA SER A 122 -8.07 -3.72 -17.66
C SER A 122 -8.31 -5.12 -18.24
N PRO A 123 -8.25 -6.19 -17.43
CA PRO A 123 -8.48 -7.54 -17.94
C PRO A 123 -9.94 -7.77 -18.33
N ASP A 124 -10.13 -8.54 -19.40
CA ASP A 124 -11.40 -9.11 -19.84
C ASP A 124 -11.86 -10.24 -18.89
N LYS A 125 -10.93 -10.86 -18.17
CA LYS A 125 -11.27 -11.77 -17.07
C LYS A 125 -10.30 -11.62 -15.93
N ALA A 126 -10.84 -11.40 -14.73
CA ALA A 126 -10.09 -11.38 -13.49
C ALA A 126 -10.64 -12.46 -12.55
N THR A 127 -9.81 -13.43 -12.16
CA THR A 127 -10.21 -14.50 -11.24
C THR A 127 -9.24 -14.68 -10.09
N ALA A 128 -9.74 -14.65 -8.86
CA ALA A 128 -9.00 -14.95 -7.64
C ALA A 128 -9.67 -16.15 -6.96
N THR A 129 -8.96 -17.26 -6.80
CA THR A 129 -9.54 -18.48 -6.20
C THR A 129 -8.60 -19.12 -5.18
N ILE A 130 -9.15 -19.57 -4.05
CA ILE A 130 -8.51 -20.49 -3.11
C ILE A 130 -9.28 -21.80 -3.15
N SER A 131 -8.62 -22.90 -3.51
CA SER A 131 -9.27 -24.18 -3.83
C SER A 131 -8.57 -25.40 -3.23
N GLY A 132 -9.22 -26.56 -3.32
CA GLY A 132 -8.70 -27.81 -2.77
C GLY A 132 -8.47 -27.76 -1.26
N ASN A 133 -7.38 -28.36 -0.79
CA ASN A 133 -6.95 -28.34 0.61
C ASN A 133 -5.92 -27.24 0.90
N ALA A 134 -5.88 -26.18 0.09
CA ALA A 134 -5.02 -25.04 0.39
C ALA A 134 -5.31 -24.56 1.82
N LEU A 135 -4.29 -24.17 2.59
CA LEU A 135 -4.43 -23.66 3.97
C LEU A 135 -5.21 -24.54 4.96
N ASN A 136 -5.61 -25.76 4.57
CA ASN A 136 -6.33 -26.70 5.40
C ASN A 136 -5.49 -27.03 6.64
N ASN A 137 -6.11 -27.05 7.82
CA ASN A 137 -5.43 -27.25 9.11
C ASN A 137 -4.25 -26.29 9.39
N ALA A 138 -4.14 -25.15 8.69
CA ALA A 138 -3.15 -24.13 9.02
C ALA A 138 -3.42 -23.54 10.41
N SER A 139 -2.37 -23.29 11.20
CA SER A 139 -2.51 -22.79 12.57
C SER A 139 -1.62 -21.57 12.84
N GLY A 140 -2.09 -20.64 13.67
CA GLY A 140 -1.35 -19.42 14.04
C GLY A 140 -1.98 -18.17 13.43
N TRP A 141 -1.18 -17.36 12.74
CA TRP A 141 -1.68 -16.19 12.02
C TRP A 141 -1.57 -16.41 10.52
N VAL A 142 -2.71 -16.57 9.83
CA VAL A 142 -2.81 -16.69 8.38
C VAL A 142 -3.32 -15.38 7.82
N SER A 143 -2.58 -14.78 6.90
CA SER A 143 -2.89 -13.50 6.27
C SER A 143 -2.73 -13.61 4.76
N VAL A 144 -3.84 -13.47 4.03
CA VAL A 144 -3.89 -13.61 2.57
C VAL A 144 -4.36 -12.31 1.94
N ASN A 145 -3.55 -11.74 1.04
CA ASN A 145 -4.00 -10.80 0.03
C ASN A 145 -3.89 -11.50 -1.32
N GLN A 146 -5.03 -11.69 -1.98
CA GLN A 146 -5.12 -12.28 -3.30
C GLN A 146 -5.85 -11.33 -4.23
N ALA A 147 -5.19 -10.95 -5.33
CA ALA A 147 -5.74 -10.05 -6.33
C ALA A 147 -5.64 -10.64 -7.74
N ALA A 148 -6.59 -10.30 -8.58
CA ALA A 148 -6.51 -10.45 -10.02
C ALA A 148 -7.00 -9.17 -10.68
N GLY A 149 -6.23 -8.60 -11.60
CA GLY A 149 -6.54 -7.38 -12.32
C GLY A 149 -5.56 -6.27 -12.01
N ILE A 150 -6.04 -5.02 -11.96
CA ILE A 150 -5.15 -3.86 -11.93
C ILE A 150 -5.41 -2.93 -10.76
N GLN A 151 -4.36 -2.33 -10.21
CA GLN A 151 -4.48 -1.24 -9.22
C GLN A 151 -5.28 -1.61 -7.95
N ASN A 152 -5.32 -2.89 -7.58
CA ASN A 152 -5.95 -3.31 -6.31
C ASN A 152 -5.00 -3.02 -5.15
N ALA A 153 -5.47 -2.31 -4.12
CA ALA A 153 -4.75 -2.06 -2.87
C ALA A 153 -5.30 -2.99 -1.78
N GLN A 154 -4.47 -3.83 -1.18
CA GLN A 154 -4.89 -4.76 -0.12
C GLN A 154 -3.94 -4.68 1.07
N SER A 155 -4.49 -4.57 2.28
CA SER A 155 -3.70 -4.55 3.51
C SER A 155 -4.30 -5.46 4.57
N ASN A 156 -3.55 -6.46 5.03
CA ASN A 156 -3.85 -7.11 6.30
C ASN A 156 -2.84 -6.62 7.32
N THR A 157 -3.33 -6.11 8.44
CA THR A 157 -2.51 -5.81 9.60
C THR A 157 -2.91 -6.71 10.77
N LEU A 158 -1.89 -7.18 11.50
CA LEU A 158 -2.04 -7.70 12.84
C LEU A 158 -1.12 -6.88 13.74
N SER A 159 -1.58 -6.47 14.90
CA SER A 159 -0.74 -6.06 16.03
C SER A 159 -1.18 -6.86 17.24
N VAL A 160 -0.28 -7.33 18.09
CA VAL A 160 -0.55 -8.05 19.33
C VAL A 160 0.46 -7.53 20.34
N ALA A 161 0.14 -7.27 21.60
CA ALA A 161 1.09 -7.03 22.69
C ALA A 161 0.62 -7.81 23.92
N LEU A 162 1.48 -8.18 24.87
CA LEU A 162 1.18 -9.07 26.01
C LEU A 162 2.13 -8.81 27.18
N GLY A 163 1.67 -8.81 28.43
CA GLY A 163 2.49 -8.73 29.65
C GLY A 163 1.68 -9.34 30.81
N ILE A 164 2.27 -10.22 31.64
CA ILE A 164 1.51 -11.09 32.58
C ILE A 164 2.33 -11.44 33.86
N ARG A 165 1.71 -11.44 35.08
CA ARG A 165 2.14 -12.21 36.29
C ARG A 165 0.95 -12.97 36.91
N GLY A 166 0.88 -14.30 36.68
CA GLY A 166 -0.17 -15.23 37.16
C GLY A 166 -1.56 -14.93 36.58
N SER A 167 -2.38 -15.80 36.02
CA SER A 167 -2.53 -17.26 36.05
C SER A 167 -3.11 -17.69 34.69
N THR A 168 -2.81 -18.93 34.30
CA THR A 168 -3.39 -19.78 33.24
C THR A 168 -4.52 -19.20 32.37
N LEU A 169 -4.26 -19.06 31.07
CA LEU A 169 -5.28 -18.82 30.04
C LEU A 169 -5.73 -20.17 29.46
N THR A 170 -7.03 -20.48 29.53
CA THR A 170 -7.63 -21.65 28.86
C THR A 170 -8.24 -21.25 27.51
N ASN A 171 -8.33 -22.23 26.60
CA ASN A 171 -8.72 -22.08 25.20
C ASN A 171 -10.16 -21.54 24.93
N ASP A 172 -10.91 -21.15 25.96
CA ASP A 172 -12.36 -20.94 25.88
C ASP A 172 -12.77 -19.52 25.43
N ASN A 173 -11.87 -18.53 25.45
CA ASN A 173 -12.23 -17.10 25.34
C ASN A 173 -11.89 -16.39 24.02
N MET A 174 -11.47 -17.09 22.96
CA MET A 174 -11.18 -16.43 21.68
C MET A 174 -11.88 -17.15 20.52
N SER A 175 -13.19 -16.95 20.42
CA SER A 175 -13.98 -17.32 19.23
C SER A 175 -14.80 -16.12 18.78
N GLN A 176 -14.20 -15.25 17.98
CA GLN A 176 -14.96 -14.33 17.14
C GLN A 176 -14.80 -14.76 15.70
N VAL A 177 -15.84 -15.44 15.19
CA VAL A 177 -15.99 -15.77 13.77
C VAL A 177 -16.84 -14.68 13.15
N VAL A 178 -16.25 -13.80 12.34
CA VAL A 178 -17.00 -13.00 11.36
C VAL A 178 -16.87 -13.73 10.03
N SER A 179 -17.74 -14.70 9.80
CA SER A 179 -17.91 -15.31 8.48
C SER A 179 -18.89 -14.45 7.68
N GLY A 180 -18.36 -13.50 6.90
CA GLY A 180 -19.11 -12.99 5.76
C GLY A 180 -19.17 -14.09 4.72
N GLN A 181 -20.30 -14.79 4.61
CA GLN A 181 -20.58 -15.61 3.43
C GLN A 181 -20.69 -14.65 2.24
N GLN A 182 -19.62 -14.58 1.45
CA GLN A 182 -19.66 -13.92 0.17
C GLN A 182 -20.26 -14.91 -0.82
N GLU A 183 -21.56 -14.77 -1.05
CA GLU A 183 -22.26 -15.44 -2.15
C GLU A 183 -21.54 -15.12 -3.47
N PRO A 184 -21.34 -16.11 -4.37
CA PRO A 184 -20.90 -15.84 -5.72
C PRO A 184 -21.91 -14.91 -6.38
N THR A 185 -21.53 -13.67 -6.66
CA THR A 185 -22.37 -12.78 -7.46
C THR A 185 -22.43 -13.35 -8.88
N GLY A 186 -23.55 -14.03 -9.16
CA GLY A 186 -23.88 -14.61 -10.45
C GLY A 186 -23.97 -13.58 -11.57
N ASP A 187 -23.73 -14.10 -12.76
CA ASP A 187 -23.50 -13.40 -14.01
C ASP A 187 -24.57 -12.34 -14.37
N GLN A 188 -24.12 -11.11 -14.60
CA GLN A 188 -24.89 -10.09 -15.30
C GLN A 188 -24.31 -9.93 -16.71
N GLU A 189 -25.01 -10.48 -17.70
CA GLU A 189 -24.76 -10.15 -19.10
C GLU A 189 -25.08 -8.68 -19.33
N SER A 190 -24.08 -7.92 -19.75
CA SER A 190 -24.24 -6.69 -20.52
C SER A 190 -22.95 -6.49 -21.32
N SER A 191 -23.10 -6.22 -22.61
CA SER A 191 -22.09 -6.25 -23.67
C SER A 191 -20.84 -5.39 -23.37
N SER A 192 -19.84 -5.98 -22.72
CA SER A 192 -18.38 -5.74 -22.83
C SER A 192 -17.64 -6.60 -21.79
N THR A 193 -17.46 -7.87 -22.16
CA THR A 193 -16.45 -8.88 -21.79
C THR A 193 -15.50 -8.65 -20.59
N SER A 194 -15.92 -8.20 -19.40
CA SER A 194 -15.07 -8.21 -18.19
C SER A 194 -15.66 -9.11 -17.09
N GLN A 195 -15.29 -10.39 -17.07
CA GLN A 195 -15.73 -11.35 -16.04
C GLN A 195 -14.85 -11.23 -14.79
N ARG A 196 -15.46 -11.04 -13.62
CA ARG A 196 -14.75 -10.89 -12.34
C ARG A 196 -15.24 -11.94 -11.36
N GLN A 197 -14.35 -12.79 -10.88
CA GLN A 197 -14.71 -13.89 -9.98
C GLN A 197 -13.75 -13.94 -8.79
N VAL A 198 -14.30 -14.03 -7.60
CA VAL A 198 -13.59 -14.32 -6.35
C VAL A 198 -14.21 -15.57 -5.73
N GLY A 199 -13.43 -16.41 -5.06
CA GLY A 199 -13.97 -17.64 -4.49
C GLY A 199 -13.02 -18.36 -3.54
N ILE A 200 -13.60 -18.95 -2.50
CA ILE A 200 -12.95 -19.88 -1.58
C ILE A 200 -13.77 -21.17 -1.60
N GLU A 201 -13.16 -22.27 -2.01
CA GLU A 201 -13.83 -23.57 -1.98
C GLU A 201 -13.90 -24.11 -0.55
N GLY A 202 -14.93 -24.90 -0.24
CA GLY A 202 -15.26 -25.29 1.14
C GLY A 202 -14.16 -26.03 1.93
N GLN A 203 -13.16 -26.62 1.26
CA GLN A 203 -12.03 -27.30 1.91
C GLN A 203 -10.82 -26.40 2.19
N ALA A 204 -10.71 -25.25 1.52
CA ALA A 204 -9.50 -24.43 1.40
C ALA A 204 -9.17 -23.57 2.63
N LEU A 205 -9.90 -23.75 3.73
CA LEU A 205 -9.64 -23.21 5.07
C LEU A 205 -10.19 -24.15 6.16
N SER A 206 -10.55 -25.39 5.79
CA SER A 206 -11.15 -26.33 6.73
C SER A 206 -10.13 -26.71 7.79
N GLY A 207 -10.54 -26.68 9.06
CA GLY A 207 -9.68 -26.99 10.20
C GLY A 207 -8.59 -25.94 10.52
N SER A 208 -8.53 -24.81 9.80
CA SER A 208 -7.60 -23.73 10.14
C SER A 208 -7.93 -23.11 11.50
N ARG A 209 -6.90 -22.75 12.29
CA ARG A 209 -7.03 -22.27 13.68
C ARG A 209 -6.17 -21.04 13.96
N GLY A 210 -6.62 -20.17 14.86
CA GLY A 210 -5.94 -18.91 15.18
C GLY A 210 -6.57 -17.73 14.43
N VAL A 211 -5.76 -16.75 14.03
CA VAL A 211 -6.24 -15.56 13.31
C VAL A 211 -6.11 -15.82 11.81
N VAL A 212 -7.22 -15.79 11.07
CA VAL A 212 -7.24 -15.93 9.61
C VAL A 212 -7.82 -14.64 9.00
N GLN A 213 -7.01 -13.94 8.20
CA GLN A 213 -7.40 -12.73 7.47
C GLN A 213 -7.27 -13.00 5.96
N VAL A 214 -8.32 -12.72 5.19
CA VAL A 214 -8.32 -12.91 3.73
C VAL A 214 -8.90 -11.66 3.05
N ASN A 215 -8.12 -11.05 2.18
CA ASN A 215 -8.55 -10.03 1.23
C ASN A 215 -8.49 -10.64 -0.17
N GLN A 216 -9.64 -10.90 -0.79
CA GLN A 216 -9.72 -11.30 -2.20
C GLN A 216 -10.33 -10.20 -3.05
N SER A 217 -9.72 -9.93 -4.20
CA SER A 217 -10.27 -8.98 -5.17
C SER A 217 -10.04 -9.40 -6.61
N ALA A 218 -11.00 -9.08 -7.47
CA ALA A 218 -10.91 -9.26 -8.91
C ALA A 218 -11.36 -7.98 -9.63
N GLY A 219 -10.60 -7.54 -10.63
CA GLY A 219 -10.89 -6.35 -11.42
C GLY A 219 -9.94 -5.19 -11.12
N ARG A 220 -10.48 -3.97 -11.13
CA ARG A 220 -9.70 -2.72 -11.08
C ARG A 220 -9.98 -1.91 -9.83
N GLY A 221 -8.93 -1.42 -9.18
CA GLY A 221 -9.03 -0.33 -8.20
C GLY A 221 -9.68 -0.71 -6.86
N ASN A 222 -9.77 -2.00 -6.53
CA ASN A 222 -10.33 -2.43 -5.25
C ASN A 222 -9.38 -2.03 -4.11
N ALA A 223 -9.90 -1.41 -3.05
CA ALA A 223 -9.14 -1.11 -1.84
C ALA A 223 -9.74 -1.89 -0.65
N THR A 224 -9.03 -2.91 -0.15
CA THR A 224 -9.51 -3.77 0.94
C THR A 224 -8.51 -3.76 2.09
N SER A 225 -8.98 -3.69 3.33
CA SER A 225 -8.10 -3.82 4.49
C SER A 225 -8.75 -4.59 5.63
N ASN A 226 -7.99 -5.54 6.20
CA ASN A 226 -8.31 -6.16 7.48
C ASN A 226 -7.28 -5.70 8.51
N ASN A 227 -7.74 -5.38 9.71
CA ASN A 227 -6.86 -4.96 10.80
C ASN A 227 -7.26 -5.73 12.05
N VAL A 228 -6.32 -6.44 12.66
CA VAL A 228 -6.49 -7.13 13.94
C VAL A 228 -5.53 -6.50 14.93
N GLY A 229 -6.01 -6.14 16.11
CA GLY A 229 -5.21 -5.51 17.16
C GLY A 229 -5.37 -6.25 18.48
N MET A 230 -4.27 -6.48 19.18
CA MET A 230 -4.23 -7.00 20.56
C MET A 230 -3.11 -6.30 21.33
N ARG A 231 -3.30 -6.11 22.63
CA ARG A 231 -2.33 -5.57 23.60
C ARG A 231 -2.65 -6.15 24.98
N MET A 232 -1.68 -6.50 25.82
CA MET A 232 -1.88 -6.93 27.21
C MET A 232 -0.65 -6.58 28.07
N SER A 233 -0.89 -6.47 29.38
CA SER A 233 0.00 -5.94 30.42
C SER A 233 -0.39 -6.53 31.79
N LEU A 234 0.56 -6.79 32.69
CA LEU A 234 0.36 -6.91 34.14
C LEU A 234 1.63 -6.46 34.86
N ASP A 235 1.46 -5.43 35.71
CA ASP A 235 2.39 -4.69 36.57
C ASP A 235 3.89 -4.71 36.23
#